data_AF-A0AAW4BLN3-F1
#
_entry.id   AF-A0AAW4BLN3-F1
#
_cell.length_a   1.000
_cell.length_b   1.000
_cell.length_c   1.000
_cell.angle_alpha   90.00
_cell.angle_beta   90.00
_cell.angle_gamma   90.00
#
_symmetry.space_group_name_H-M   'P 1'
#
loop_
_entity.id
_entity.type
_entity.pdbx_description
1 polymer ?
#
loop_
_entity_poly.entity_id
_entity_poly.type
_entity_poly.pdbx_seq_one_letter_code
_entity_poly.pdbx_strand_id
1 'polypeptide(L)'
;LVPKMLQQLEDEHLIMARETAQGREFSLQTVESQAWYEEFHRQVSELKGNPQTLEAYRSKEIQRYITKQVAQARITQGEVAEPRVINVSFDSELPSEATKRIYAWAPEQTEKQ
;
A
#
# COMPACT_ATOMS: atom_id res chain seq x y z
N LEU A 1 16.83 -41.19 8.17
CA LEU A 1 16.72 -41.03 9.63
C LEU A 1 15.62 -40.03 9.99
N VAL A 2 15.70 -38.79 9.50
CA VAL A 2 14.70 -37.75 9.78
C VAL A 2 13.24 -38.13 9.40
N PRO A 3 12.95 -38.73 8.22
CA PRO A 3 11.55 -39.08 7.88
C PRO A 3 10.93 -40.17 8.76
N LYS A 4 11.74 -41.13 9.24
CA LYS A 4 11.26 -42.21 10.13
C LYS A 4 10.97 -41.70 11.54
N MET A 5 11.78 -40.75 12.02
CA MET A 5 11.59 -40.13 13.33
C MET A 5 10.36 -39.21 13.33
N LEU A 6 10.09 -38.50 12.24
CA LEU A 6 8.86 -37.71 12.10
C LEU A 6 7.61 -38.59 12.12
N GLN A 7 7.65 -39.75 11.47
CA GLN A 7 6.54 -40.68 11.50
C GLN A 7 6.30 -41.27 12.90
N GLN A 8 7.37 -41.57 13.64
CA GLN A 8 7.25 -42.00 15.03
C GLN A 8 6.67 -40.91 15.94
N LEU A 9 7.07 -39.65 15.75
CA LEU A 9 6.53 -38.51 16.52
C LEU A 9 5.05 -38.21 16.19
N GLU A 10 4.62 -38.52 14.97
CA GLU A 10 3.22 -38.47 14.55
C GLU A 10 2.41 -39.59 15.23
N ASP A 11 2.93 -40.82 15.24
CA ASP A 11 2.33 -41.95 15.97
C ASP A 11 2.21 -41.68 17.48
N GLU A 12 3.19 -40.97 18.05
CA GLU A 12 3.21 -40.53 19.46
C GLU A 12 2.31 -39.29 19.71
N HIS A 13 1.61 -38.77 18.70
CA HIS A 13 0.70 -37.61 18.77
C HIS A 13 1.36 -36.28 19.20
N LEU A 14 2.69 -36.18 19.13
CA LEU A 14 3.44 -34.97 19.50
C LEU A 14 3.47 -33.93 18.38
N ILE A 15 3.32 -34.40 17.13
CA ILE A 15 3.23 -33.56 15.94
C ILE A 15 2.00 -33.93 15.10
N MET A 16 1.43 -32.96 14.39
CA MET A 16 0.45 -33.20 13.33
C MET A 16 1.11 -32.97 11.97
N ALA A 17 0.98 -33.93 11.06
CA ALA A 17 1.30 -33.70 9.66
C ALA A 17 0.09 -33.11 8.92
N ARG A 18 0.30 -32.05 8.14
CA ARG A 18 -0.68 -31.49 7.22
C ARG A 18 -0.09 -31.47 5.82
N GLU A 19 -0.83 -31.97 4.84
CA GLU A 19 -0.45 -31.79 3.43
C GLU A 19 -0.92 -30.42 2.95
N THR A 20 0.04 -29.61 2.50
CA THR A 20 -0.21 -28.32 1.86
C THR A 20 0.28 -28.37 0.40
N ALA A 21 -0.10 -27.37 -0.40
CA ALA A 21 0.31 -27.29 -1.80
C ALA A 21 1.83 -27.22 -2.01
N GLN A 22 2.61 -26.95 -0.95
CA GLN A 22 4.08 -26.87 -0.99
C GLN A 22 4.78 -28.09 -0.36
N GLY A 23 4.04 -29.06 0.16
CA GLY A 23 4.60 -30.28 0.75
C GLY A 23 3.92 -30.68 2.05
N ARG A 24 4.57 -31.58 2.81
CA ARG A 24 4.07 -32.06 4.09
C ARG A 24 4.66 -31.21 5.22
N GLU A 25 3.80 -30.45 5.90
CA GLU A 25 4.13 -29.59 7.02
C GLU A 25 3.88 -30.35 8.34
N PHE A 26 4.79 -30.22 9.31
CA PHE A 26 4.67 -30.84 10.62
C PHE A 26 4.52 -29.74 11.68
N SER A 27 3.42 -29.74 12.41
CA SER A 27 3.14 -28.77 13.48
C SER A 27 3.23 -29.44 14.84
N LEU A 28 3.94 -28.80 15.78
CA LEU A 28 4.01 -29.26 17.17
C LEU A 28 2.66 -29.00 17.87
N GLN A 29 2.13 -30.01 18.56
CA GLN A 29 0.87 -29.88 19.31
C GLN A 29 1.08 -29.25 20.68
N THR A 30 1.77 -28.11 20.75
CA THR A 30 1.91 -27.34 21.99
C THR A 30 1.14 -26.02 21.90
N VAL A 31 0.59 -25.57 23.03
CA VAL A 31 -0.10 -24.28 23.13
C VAL A 31 0.81 -23.13 22.68
N GLU A 32 2.10 -23.23 22.99
CA GLU A 32 3.11 -22.27 22.58
C GLU A 32 3.27 -22.23 21.06
N SER A 33 3.36 -23.40 20.40
CA SER A 33 3.49 -23.45 18.94
C SER A 33 2.29 -22.83 18.24
N GLN A 34 1.07 -23.05 18.75
CA GLN A 34 -0.15 -22.44 18.20
C GLN A 34 -0.09 -20.90 18.31
N ALA A 35 0.30 -20.37 19.48
CA ALA A 35 0.45 -18.93 19.68
C ALA A 35 1.49 -18.31 18.73
N TRP A 36 2.61 -19.01 18.47
CA TRP A 36 3.61 -18.56 17.49
C TRP A 36 3.07 -18.50 16.06
N TYR A 37 2.28 -19.48 15.63
CA TYR A 37 1.66 -19.46 14.30
C TYR A 37 0.61 -18.36 14.18
N GLU A 38 -0.21 -18.14 15.21
CA GLU A 38 -1.17 -17.04 15.25
C GLU A 38 -0.47 -15.67 15.15
N GLU A 39 0.59 -15.48 15.93
CA GLU A 39 1.43 -14.28 15.89
C GLU A 39 2.07 -14.08 14.50
N PHE A 40 2.64 -15.14 13.92
CA PHE A 40 3.22 -15.10 12.58
C PHE A 40 2.17 -14.73 11.53
N HIS A 41 0.99 -15.34 11.56
CA HIS A 41 -0.08 -15.02 10.63
C HIS A 41 -0.63 -13.60 10.83
N ARG A 42 -0.66 -13.10 12.07
CA ARG A 42 -0.99 -11.70 12.36
C ARG A 42 0.03 -10.77 11.72
N GLN A 43 1.33 -10.98 11.94
CA GLN A 43 2.39 -10.17 11.34
C GLN A 43 2.39 -10.23 9.82
N VAL A 44 2.19 -11.42 9.24
CA VAL A 44 2.05 -11.56 7.78
C VAL A 44 0.86 -10.77 7.27
N SER A 45 -0.27 -10.78 7.99
CA SER A 45 -1.45 -9.99 7.61
C SER A 45 -1.23 -8.49 7.80
N GLU A 46 -0.51 -8.06 8.85
CA GLU A 46 -0.12 -6.66 9.05
C GLU A 46 0.79 -6.18 7.91
N LEU A 47 1.78 -6.99 7.51
CA LEU A 47 2.71 -6.68 6.42
C LEU A 47 2.01 -6.68 5.05
N LYS A 48 1.12 -7.66 4.79
CA LYS A 48 0.31 -7.72 3.58
C LYS A 48 -0.83 -6.71 3.56
N GLY A 49 -1.19 -6.15 4.72
CA GLY A 49 -2.38 -5.35 4.93
C GLY A 49 -2.27 -3.91 4.47
N ASN A 50 -1.11 -3.45 4.00
CA ASN A 50 -0.91 -2.03 3.68
C ASN A 50 -0.66 -1.61 2.22
N PRO A 51 -1.13 -2.33 1.17
CA PRO A 51 -1.06 -1.80 -0.19
C PRO A 51 -1.88 -0.53 -0.34
N GLN A 52 -3.04 -0.43 0.33
CA GLN A 52 -3.88 0.78 0.32
C GLN A 52 -3.16 1.97 0.95
N THR A 53 -2.44 1.74 2.05
CA THR A 53 -1.66 2.79 2.71
C THR A 53 -0.48 3.21 1.85
N LEU A 54 0.21 2.26 1.19
CA LEU A 54 1.28 2.59 0.27
C LEU A 54 0.80 3.46 -0.89
N GLU A 55 -0.33 3.11 -1.51
CA GLU A 55 -0.94 3.92 -2.56
C GLU A 55 -1.36 5.30 -2.03
N ALA A 56 -1.97 5.38 -0.85
CA ALA A 56 -2.30 6.67 -0.22
C ALA A 56 -1.05 7.54 0.05
N TYR A 57 0.06 6.94 0.49
CA TYR A 57 1.33 7.63 0.65
C TYR A 57 1.91 8.10 -0.68
N ARG A 58 1.85 7.26 -1.72
CA ARG A 58 2.28 7.59 -3.07
C ARG A 58 1.52 8.81 -3.60
N SER A 59 0.19 8.79 -3.55
CA SER A 59 -0.67 9.88 -3.99
C SER A 59 -0.37 11.17 -3.23
N LYS A 60 -0.24 11.09 -1.90
CA LYS A 60 0.12 12.25 -1.07
C LYS A 60 1.47 12.85 -1.45
N GLU A 61 2.47 12.02 -1.73
CA GLU A 61 3.81 12.51 -2.09
C GLU A 61 3.82 13.18 -3.48
N ILE A 62 3.09 12.61 -4.44
CA ILE A 62 2.90 13.18 -5.77
C ILE A 62 2.19 14.54 -5.67
N GLN A 63 1.08 14.61 -4.93
CA GLN A 63 0.35 15.86 -4.71
C GLN A 63 1.22 16.93 -4.05
N ARG A 64 2.04 16.54 -3.06
CA ARG A 64 2.98 17.43 -2.39
C ARG A 64 4.05 17.97 -3.35
N TYR A 65 4.62 17.09 -4.17
CA TYR A 65 5.63 17.47 -5.15
C TYR A 65 5.08 18.45 -6.19
N ILE A 66 3.91 18.14 -6.78
CA ILE A 66 3.27 18.99 -7.79
C ILE A 66 2.93 20.36 -7.21
N THR A 67 2.35 20.41 -6.00
CA THR A 67 2.04 21.67 -5.31
C THR A 67 3.31 22.52 -5.11
N LYS A 68 4.43 21.89 -4.73
CA LYS A 68 5.72 22.58 -4.57
C LYS A 68 6.27 23.12 -5.89
N GLN A 69 6.11 22.41 -7.00
CA GLN A 69 6.55 22.88 -8.32
C GLN A 69 5.69 24.04 -8.82
N VAL A 70 4.36 23.93 -8.66
CA VAL A 70 3.43 24.99 -9.06
C VAL A 70 3.65 26.27 -8.25
N ALA A 71 3.96 26.17 -6.96
CA ALA A 71 4.28 27.33 -6.12
C ALA A 71 5.53 28.11 -6.58
N GLN A 72 6.45 27.47 -7.31
CA GLN A 72 7.63 28.15 -7.87
C GLN A 72 7.31 28.93 -9.15
N ALA A 73 6.23 28.54 -9.85
CA ALA A 73 5.81 29.22 -11.07
C ALA A 73 5.10 30.53 -10.72
N ARG A 74 5.70 31.66 -11.12
CA ARG A 74 5.07 32.98 -11.09
C ARG A 74 4.62 33.34 -12.50
N ILE A 75 3.32 33.41 -12.72
CA ILE A 75 2.74 33.88 -13.98
C ILE A 75 2.31 35.32 -13.78
N THR A 76 2.90 36.22 -14.57
CA THR A 76 2.40 37.59 -14.77
C THR A 76 1.61 37.60 -16.07
N GLN A 77 0.35 38.03 -16.03
CA GLN A 77 -0.55 37.95 -17.18
C GLN A 77 -1.43 39.20 -17.27
N GLY A 78 -1.52 39.78 -18.47
CA GLY A 78 -2.31 40.99 -18.75
C GLY A 78 -1.48 42.16 -19.29
N GLU A 79 -2.15 43.27 -19.62
CA GLU A 79 -1.54 44.54 -20.06
C GLU A 79 -0.80 45.25 -18.90
N VAL A 80 -1.21 44.93 -17.66
CA VAL A 80 -0.55 45.27 -16.40
C VAL A 80 -0.08 43.95 -15.81
N ALA A 81 1.23 43.78 -15.58
CA ALA A 81 1.87 42.52 -15.19
C ALA A 81 1.51 42.07 -13.75
N GLU A 82 0.23 41.79 -13.49
CA GLU A 82 -0.25 41.35 -12.18
C GLU A 82 0.13 39.90 -11.91
N PRO A 83 0.69 39.59 -10.73
CA PRO A 83 1.01 38.23 -10.34
C PRO A 83 -0.27 37.45 -10.05
N ARG A 84 -0.49 36.32 -10.75
CA ARG A 84 -1.61 35.41 -10.50
C ARG A 84 -1.13 34.10 -9.89
N VAL A 85 -1.90 33.59 -8.92
CA VAL A 85 -1.64 32.30 -8.27
C VAL A 85 -2.24 31.18 -9.12
N ILE A 86 -1.45 30.13 -9.37
CA ILE A 86 -1.92 28.91 -10.02
C ILE A 86 -2.52 28.01 -8.94
N ASN A 87 -3.78 27.64 -9.10
CA ASN A 87 -4.45 26.70 -8.19
C ASN A 87 -4.23 25.28 -8.70
N VAL A 88 -3.90 24.34 -7.82
CA VAL A 88 -3.72 22.93 -8.20
C VAL A 88 -4.99 22.17 -7.86
N SER A 89 -5.49 21.37 -8.80
CA SER A 89 -6.59 20.42 -8.56
C SER A 89 -6.15 19.03 -9.01
N PHE A 90 -6.42 18.05 -8.15
CA PHE A 90 -6.12 16.63 -8.37
C PHE A 90 -7.40 15.80 -8.59
N ASP A 91 -8.54 16.48 -8.72
CA ASP A 91 -9.85 15.86 -8.87
C ASP A 91 -9.97 15.17 -10.23
N SER A 92 -10.90 14.21 -10.34
CA SER A 92 -11.20 13.54 -11.62
C SER A 92 -11.83 14.47 -12.66
N GLU A 93 -12.40 15.59 -12.22
CA GLU A 93 -13.04 16.59 -13.08
C GLU A 93 -12.42 17.97 -12.86
N LEU A 94 -12.45 18.80 -13.90
CA LEU A 94 -11.96 20.17 -13.83
C LEU A 94 -12.92 21.01 -12.96
N PRO A 95 -12.43 21.79 -11.98
CA PRO A 95 -13.28 22.66 -11.17
C PRO A 95 -14.10 23.63 -12.03
N SER A 96 -15.37 23.88 -11.67
CA SER A 96 -16.26 24.79 -12.40
C SER A 96 -15.74 26.24 -12.50
N GLU A 97 -14.88 26.64 -11.56
CA GLU A 97 -14.22 27.95 -11.53
C GLU A 97 -12.96 28.04 -12.42
N ALA A 98 -12.62 26.98 -13.16
CA ALA A 98 -11.46 26.96 -14.06
C ALA A 98 -11.52 27.99 -15.19
N THR A 99 -12.71 28.52 -15.49
CA THR A 99 -12.89 29.59 -16.48
C THR A 99 -12.42 30.95 -15.96
N LYS A 100 -12.38 31.16 -14.64
CA LYS A 100 -12.09 32.47 -14.02
C LYS A 100 -10.67 32.58 -13.43
N ARG A 101 -9.99 31.46 -13.19
CA ARG A 101 -8.66 31.42 -12.56
C ARG A 101 -7.74 30.42 -13.29
N ILE A 102 -6.43 30.58 -13.11
CA ILE A 102 -5.46 29.64 -13.65
C ILE A 102 -5.43 28.39 -12.77
N TYR A 103 -5.69 27.22 -13.38
CA TYR A 103 -5.65 25.92 -12.72
C TYR A 103 -4.62 25.00 -13.39
N ALA A 104 -3.79 24.36 -12.56
CA ALA A 104 -3.02 23.19 -12.93
C ALA A 104 -3.82 21.95 -12.54
N TRP A 105 -4.37 21.27 -13.53
CA TRP A 105 -5.16 20.05 -13.33
C TRP A 105 -4.28 18.82 -13.55
N ALA A 106 -4.16 17.99 -12.52
CA ALA A 106 -3.37 16.76 -12.52
C ALA A 106 -4.22 15.61 -11.96
N PRO A 107 -5.10 14.99 -12.77
CA PRO A 107 -5.99 13.95 -12.30
C PRO A 107 -5.19 12.75 -11.82
N GLU A 108 -5.56 12.20 -10.67
CA GLU A 108 -4.97 10.99 -10.13
C GLU A 108 -5.37 9.80 -11.01
N GLN A 109 -4.47 9.38 -11.91
CA GLN A 109 -4.66 8.18 -12.72
C GLN A 109 -4.18 6.98 -11.90
N THR A 110 -5.10 6.14 -11.44
CA THR A 110 -4.74 4.81 -10.96
C THR A 110 -4.10 4.06 -12.13
N GLU A 111 -2.95 3.41 -11.93
CA GLU A 111 -2.37 2.53 -12.94
C GLU A 111 -3.46 1.59 -13.44
N LYS A 112 -3.75 1.65 -14.75
CA LYS A 112 -4.80 0.85 -15.39
C LYS A 112 -4.74 -0.59 -14.88
N GLN A 113 -5.84 -1.04 -14.28
CA GLN A 113 -6.10 -2.46 -14.03
C GLN A 113 -6.08 -3.24 -15.35
#